data_AF-A0A376MUL3-F1
#
_entry.id   AF-A0A376MUL3-F1
#
_cell.length_a   1.000
_cell.length_b   1.000
_cell.length_c   1.000
_cell.angle_alpha   90.00
_cell.angle_beta   90.00
_cell.angle_gamma   90.00
#
_symmetry.space_group_name_H-M   'P 1'
#
loop_
_entity.id
_entity.type
_entity.pdbx_description
1 polymer ?
#
loop_
_entity_poly.entity_id
_entity_poly.type
_entity_poly.pdbx_seq_one_letter_code
_entity_poly.pdbx_strand_id
1 'polypeptide(L)'
;MSHFNDLCQINREAEEKRAEAAQILRDEAARLIDFYEEWLGLPSMYWEDDDGDLHRYVETGLPCKTAADFSPLSVHNIASAPDNIFRMAVRNLG
;
A
#
# COMPACT_ATOMS: atom_id res chain seq x y z
N MET A 1 -3.00 -10.05 -41.65
CA MET A 1 -2.72 -10.41 -40.24
C MET A 1 -1.92 -9.31 -39.52
N SER A 2 -2.36 -8.03 -39.54
CA SER A 2 -1.62 -6.95 -38.84
C SER A 2 -2.42 -6.38 -37.66
N HIS A 3 -3.72 -6.12 -37.82
CA HIS A 3 -4.55 -5.51 -36.78
C HIS A 3 -4.63 -6.28 -35.45
N PHE A 4 -4.52 -7.61 -35.48
CA PHE A 4 -4.50 -8.41 -34.24
C PHE A 4 -3.20 -8.20 -33.45
N ASN A 5 -2.05 -8.15 -34.14
CA ASN A 5 -0.76 -7.88 -33.49
C ASN A 5 -0.71 -6.45 -32.94
N ASP A 6 -1.29 -5.49 -33.67
CA ASP A 6 -1.39 -4.09 -33.22
C ASP A 6 -2.23 -4.00 -31.92
N LEU A 7 -3.37 -4.70 -31.85
CA LEU A 7 -4.20 -4.76 -30.64
C LEU A 7 -3.48 -5.44 -29.46
N CYS A 8 -2.74 -6.53 -29.72
CA CYS A 8 -1.95 -7.19 -28.69
C CYS A 8 -0.85 -6.28 -28.14
N GLN A 9 -0.18 -5.49 -29.01
CA GLN A 9 0.84 -4.55 -28.59
C GLN A 9 0.25 -3.41 -27.74
N ILE A 10 -0.86 -2.82 -28.18
CA ILE A 10 -1.55 -1.76 -27.43
C ILE A 10 -1.99 -2.27 -26.05
N ASN A 11 -2.51 -3.50 -25.97
CA ASN A 11 -2.93 -4.09 -24.70
C ASN A 11 -1.72 -4.28 -23.76
N ARG A 12 -0.58 -4.75 -24.27
CA ARG A 12 0.64 -4.89 -23.48
C ARG A 12 1.13 -3.54 -22.95
N GLU A 13 1.19 -2.52 -23.80
CA GLU A 13 1.61 -1.16 -23.40
C GLU A 13 0.66 -0.55 -22.36
N ALA A 14 -0.64 -0.84 -22.45
CA ALA A 14 -1.63 -0.41 -21.46
C ALA A 14 -1.40 -1.10 -20.11
N GLU A 15 -1.12 -2.41 -20.09
CA GLU A 15 -0.79 -3.16 -18.87
C GLU A 15 0.51 -2.68 -18.23
N GLU A 16 1.55 -2.39 -19.03
CA GLU A 16 2.81 -1.83 -18.53
C GLU A 16 2.60 -0.48 -17.83
N LYS A 17 1.83 0.44 -18.44
CA LYS A 17 1.50 1.74 -17.84
C LYS A 17 0.65 1.60 -16.58
N ARG A 18 -0.26 0.62 -16.52
CA ARG A 18 -1.04 0.32 -15.31
C ARG A 18 -0.13 -0.15 -14.17
N ALA A 19 0.84 -1.02 -14.47
CA ALA A 19 1.80 -1.48 -13.49
C ALA A 19 2.66 -0.34 -12.94
N GLU A 20 3.12 0.57 -13.82
CA GLU A 20 3.89 1.76 -13.43
C GLU A 20 3.05 2.70 -12.54
N ALA A 21 1.82 3.00 -12.92
CA ALA A 21 0.92 3.83 -12.12
C ALA A 21 0.64 3.21 -10.73
N ALA A 22 0.42 1.89 -10.67
CA ALA A 22 0.24 1.18 -9.42
C ALA A 22 1.49 1.26 -8.52
N GLN A 23 2.69 1.23 -9.11
CA GLN A 23 3.93 1.39 -8.34
C GLN A 23 4.05 2.80 -7.75
N ILE A 24 3.78 3.84 -8.54
CA ILE A 24 3.81 5.24 -8.07
C ILE A 24 2.85 5.44 -6.89
N LEU A 25 1.63 4.90 -6.97
CA LEU A 25 0.65 4.99 -5.90
C LEU A 25 1.11 4.30 -4.61
N ARG A 26 1.80 3.16 -4.71
CA ARG A 26 2.36 2.46 -3.54
C ARG A 26 3.51 3.24 -2.91
N ASP A 27 4.39 3.80 -3.73
CA ASP A 27 5.53 4.58 -3.24
C ASP A 27 5.06 5.85 -2.51
N GLU A 28 4.03 6.51 -3.05
CA GLU A 28 3.45 7.69 -2.40
C GLU A 28 2.69 7.32 -1.11
N ALA A 29 1.98 6.19 -1.10
CA ALA A 29 1.34 5.69 0.12
C ALA A 29 2.36 5.39 1.22
N ALA A 30 3.50 4.77 0.89
CA ALA A 30 4.60 4.53 1.82
C ALA A 30 5.14 5.85 2.40
N ARG A 31 5.41 6.85 1.56
CA ARG A 31 5.86 8.18 2.02
C ARG A 31 4.86 8.86 2.94
N LEU A 32 3.56 8.72 2.66
CA LEU A 32 2.52 9.28 3.52
C LEU A 32 2.53 8.64 4.91
N ILE A 33 2.76 7.32 5.01
CA ILE A 33 2.88 6.64 6.30
C ILE A 33 4.10 7.13 7.05
N ASP A 34 5.26 7.19 6.39
CA ASP A 34 6.49 7.70 7.02
C ASP A 34 6.27 9.13 7.55
N PHE A 35 5.60 9.99 6.78
CA PHE A 35 5.21 11.33 7.22
C PHE A 35 4.26 11.31 8.43
N TYR A 36 3.27 10.41 8.46
CA TYR A 36 2.37 10.29 9.61
C TYR A 36 3.11 9.83 10.86
N GLU A 37 4.05 8.90 10.75
CA GLU A 37 4.89 8.44 11.86
C GLU A 37 5.75 9.58 12.41
N GLU A 38 6.35 10.41 11.53
CA GLU A 38 7.09 11.61 11.94
C GLU A 38 6.19 12.67 12.59
N TRP A 39 5.00 12.93 12.01
CA TRP A 39 4.07 13.96 12.47
C TRP A 39 3.48 13.68 13.85
N LEU A 40 3.30 12.40 14.20
CA LEU A 40 2.81 11.99 15.52
C LEU A 40 3.75 12.37 16.67
N GLY A 41 4.97 12.87 16.38
CA GLY A 41 5.91 13.33 17.40
C GLY A 41 6.35 12.22 18.33
N LEU A 42 6.36 10.98 17.80
CA LEU A 42 6.62 9.78 18.56
C LEU A 42 8.06 9.80 19.10
N PRO A 43 8.28 9.29 20.33
CA PRO A 43 9.59 9.31 20.97
C PRO A 43 10.65 8.48 20.20
N SER A 44 10.19 7.57 19.34
CA SER A 44 10.99 6.68 18.50
C SER A 44 10.22 6.30 17.23
N MET A 45 10.93 5.78 16.23
CA MET A 45 10.31 5.26 15.00
C MET A 45 9.58 3.92 15.22
N TYR A 46 9.99 3.16 16.23
CA TYR A 46 9.42 1.87 16.62
C TYR A 46 9.20 1.82 18.13
N TRP A 47 8.14 1.17 18.59
CA TRP A 47 7.98 0.79 20.00
C TRP A 47 8.39 -0.66 20.19
N GLU A 48 8.89 -0.97 21.37
CA GLU A 48 9.28 -2.33 21.76
C GLU A 48 8.16 -2.92 22.61
N ASP A 49 7.70 -4.12 22.29
CA ASP A 49 6.70 -4.82 23.10
C ASP A 49 7.34 -5.52 24.31
N ASP A 50 6.50 -6.18 25.13
CA ASP A 50 6.95 -6.88 26.33
C ASP A 50 7.88 -8.08 26.02
N ASP A 51 7.88 -8.57 24.78
CA ASP A 51 8.71 -9.66 24.29
C ASP A 51 10.04 -9.17 23.67
N GLY A 52 10.20 -7.85 23.52
CA GLY A 52 11.39 -7.21 22.94
C GLY A 52 11.32 -7.01 21.42
N ASP A 53 10.16 -7.25 20.80
CA ASP A 53 9.96 -7.09 19.38
C ASP A 53 9.67 -5.63 19.02
N LEU A 54 10.31 -5.15 17.95
CA LEU A 54 10.15 -3.78 17.45
C LEU A 54 8.97 -3.68 16.48
N HIS A 55 8.00 -2.84 16.84
CA HIS A 55 6.80 -2.60 16.07
C HIS A 55 6.72 -1.16 15.61
N ARG A 56 6.15 -0.95 14.42
CA ARG A 56 5.76 0.37 13.97
C ARG A 56 4.51 0.83 14.73
N TYR A 57 4.37 2.14 14.88
CA TYR A 57 3.17 2.72 15.51
C TYR A 57 1.98 2.70 14.56
N VAL A 58 2.24 2.65 13.26
CA VAL A 58 1.23 2.61 12.23
C VAL A 58 1.27 1.29 11.49
N GLU A 59 0.15 0.58 11.53
CA GLU A 59 -0.09 -0.59 10.69
C GLU A 59 -0.87 -0.20 9.44
N THR A 60 -0.58 -0.90 8.35
CA THR A 60 -1.28 -0.76 7.07
C THR A 60 -1.93 -2.07 6.71
N GLY A 61 -3.04 -2.01 5.97
CA GLY A 61 -3.77 -3.20 5.58
C GLY A 61 -4.83 -2.90 4.54
N LEU A 62 -5.59 -3.94 4.18
CA LEU A 62 -6.76 -3.77 3.31
C LEU A 62 -7.93 -3.17 4.08
N PRO A 63 -8.79 -2.36 3.43
CA PRO A 63 -10.04 -1.91 4.05
C PRO A 63 -10.90 -3.08 4.52
N CYS A 64 -11.24 -3.08 5.80
CA CYS A 64 -12.07 -4.09 6.44
C CYS A 64 -13.35 -3.47 7.03
N LYS A 65 -14.36 -4.30 7.29
CA LYS A 65 -15.65 -3.82 7.84
C LYS A 65 -15.60 -3.59 9.34
N THR A 66 -14.78 -4.38 10.05
CA THR A 66 -14.63 -4.29 11.50
C THR A 66 -13.15 -4.25 11.86
N ALA A 67 -12.83 -3.65 13.01
CA ALA A 67 -11.45 -3.58 13.48
C ALA A 67 -10.83 -4.96 13.78
N ALA A 68 -11.66 -5.96 14.12
CA ALA A 68 -11.22 -7.33 14.36
C ALA A 68 -10.81 -8.08 13.08
N ASP A 69 -11.35 -7.65 11.93
CA ASP A 69 -11.01 -8.22 10.62
C ASP A 69 -9.74 -7.58 10.02
N PHE A 70 -9.13 -6.61 10.71
CA PHE A 70 -7.93 -5.95 10.23
C PHE A 70 -6.75 -6.91 10.30
N SER A 71 -6.10 -7.13 9.16
CA SER A 71 -4.84 -7.86 9.06
C SER A 71 -3.76 -6.92 8.54
N PRO A 72 -2.63 -6.78 9.26
CA PRO A 72 -1.50 -6.01 8.77
C PRO A 72 -0.98 -6.59 7.45
N LEU A 73 -0.69 -5.71 6.49
CA LEU A 73 -0.12 -6.04 5.19
C LEU A 73 0.79 -4.90 4.75
N SER A 74 2.01 -5.23 4.31
CA SER A 74 2.91 -4.24 3.70
C SER A 74 2.21 -3.50 2.56
N VAL A 75 2.39 -2.17 2.49
CA VAL A 75 1.89 -1.30 1.42
C VAL A 75 2.27 -1.83 0.04
N HIS A 76 3.48 -2.38 -0.10
CA HIS A 76 3.96 -2.94 -1.36
C HIS A 76 3.16 -4.18 -1.82
N ASN A 77 2.52 -4.86 -0.88
CA ASN A 77 1.69 -6.03 -1.14
C ASN A 77 0.20 -5.68 -1.34
N ILE A 78 -0.18 -4.41 -1.17
CA ILE A 78 -1.55 -3.95 -1.47
C ILE A 78 -1.69 -3.81 -2.99
N ALA A 79 -2.61 -4.59 -3.55
CA ALA A 79 -2.96 -4.51 -4.96
C ALA A 79 -3.89 -3.32 -5.23
N SER A 80 -3.72 -2.68 -6.39
CA SER A 80 -4.73 -1.75 -6.90
C SER A 80 -5.97 -2.55 -7.32
N ALA A 81 -7.16 -2.02 -7.02
CA ALA A 81 -8.39 -2.65 -7.45
C ALA A 81 -8.60 -2.50 -8.97
N PRO A 82 -9.48 -3.29 -9.60
CA PRO A 82 -9.72 -3.25 -11.05
C PRO A 82 -10.22 -1.90 -11.57
N ASP A 83 -10.74 -1.05 -10.67
CA ASP A 83 -11.14 0.33 -10.95
C ASP A 83 -9.95 1.32 -10.95
N ASN A 84 -8.72 0.81 -10.82
CA ASN A 84 -7.47 1.56 -10.68
C ASN A 84 -7.43 2.45 -9.42
N ILE A 85 -8.26 2.15 -8.42
CA ILE A 85 -8.22 2.85 -7.14
C ILE A 85 -7.38 2.02 -6.17
N PHE A 86 -6.32 2.65 -5.65
CA PHE A 86 -5.56 2.11 -4.53
C PHE A 86 -6.30 2.40 -3.23
N ARG A 87 -6.61 1.37 -2.45
CA ARG A 87 -7.30 1.50 -1.16
C ARG A 87 -6.48 0.84 -0.07
N MET A 88 -6.30 1.57 1.02
CA MET A 88 -5.55 1.14 2.18
C MET A 88 -6.28 1.59 3.44
N ALA A 89 -6.30 0.73 4.45
CA ALA A 89 -6.65 1.10 5.80
C ALA A 89 -5.37 1.30 6.61
N VAL A 90 -5.43 2.27 7.52
CA VAL A 90 -4.34 2.63 8.41
C VAL A 90 -4.86 2.52 9.84
N ARG A 91 -4.10 1.86 10.72
CA ARG A 91 -4.42 1.70 12.13
C ARG A 91 -3.25 2.19 12.97
N ASN A 92 -3.54 3.06 13.93
CA ASN A 92 -2.59 3.41 14.97
C ASN A 92 -2.70 2.40 16.12
N LEU A 93 -1.57 1.98 16.67
CA LEU A 93 -1.47 1.07 17.81
C LEU A 93 -1.35 1.80 19.17
N GLY A 94 -1.43 3.14 19.18
CA GLY A 94 -1.41 3.98 20.39
C GLY A 94 -2.70 4.04 21.19
#